data_AF-A0A4D4KQM8-F1
#
_entry.id   AF-A0A4D4KQM8-F1
#
_cell.length_a   1.000
_cell.length_b   1.000
_cell.length_c   1.000
_cell.angle_alpha   90.00
_cell.angle_beta   90.00
_cell.angle_gamma   90.00
#
_symmetry.space_group_name_H-M   'P 1'
#
loop_
_entity.id
_entity.type
_entity.pdbx_description
1 polymer ?
#
loop_
_entity_poly.entity_id
_entity_poly.type
_entity_poly.pdbx_seq_one_letter_code
_entity_poly.pdbx_strand_id
1 'polypeptide(L)'
;MPNTPKAEAEPQWPVLVEPEEATRSSWDSSPYVTRLVDCGLEWDAVIITPLERGLAALTRLGLPMDRGYPVLADYVRQELIVHVPAGTARRCTAQGIRSLTTGSWLLMPTSQRGSSSATWLSPPHPTRPQFVDPGELSDALRQVDQTGLLPPP
;
A
#
# COMPACT_ATOMS: atom_id res chain seq x y z
N MET A 1 -6.28 34.81 -22.41
CA MET A 1 -6.65 33.39 -22.21
C MET A 1 -6.18 32.99 -20.82
N PRO A 2 -7.06 32.62 -19.87
CA PRO A 2 -6.59 32.06 -18.62
C PRO A 2 -6.23 30.59 -18.85
N ASN A 3 -5.01 30.22 -18.44
CA ASN A 3 -4.49 28.86 -18.49
C ASN A 3 -5.15 28.11 -17.33
N THR A 4 -6.17 27.30 -17.61
CA THR A 4 -6.77 26.41 -16.61
C THR A 4 -5.72 25.35 -16.26
N PRO A 5 -5.32 25.17 -14.99
CA PRO A 5 -4.53 24.00 -14.63
C PRO A 5 -5.35 22.76 -14.98
N LYS A 6 -4.83 21.94 -15.90
CA LYS A 6 -5.34 20.62 -16.22
C LYS A 6 -5.52 19.90 -14.90
N ALA A 7 -6.75 19.52 -14.56
CA ALA A 7 -7.02 18.65 -13.42
C ALA A 7 -6.12 17.43 -13.60
N GLU A 8 -5.04 17.36 -12.82
CA GLU A 8 -4.22 16.17 -12.73
C GLU A 8 -5.16 15.10 -12.23
N ALA A 9 -5.44 14.12 -13.10
CA ALA A 9 -6.32 13.02 -12.77
C ALA A 9 -5.84 12.43 -11.45
N GLU A 10 -6.74 12.30 -10.47
CA GLU A 10 -6.42 11.68 -9.19
C GLU A 10 -5.72 10.34 -9.47
N PRO A 11 -4.52 10.11 -8.90
CA PRO A 11 -3.78 8.89 -9.18
C PRO A 11 -4.61 7.69 -8.72
N GLN A 12 -4.96 6.83 -9.68
CA GLN A 12 -5.73 5.63 -9.42
C GLN A 12 -4.77 4.49 -9.10
N TRP A 13 -4.66 4.17 -7.80
CA TRP A 13 -3.91 3.04 -7.28
C TRP A 13 -4.12 1.71 -8.04
N PRO A 14 -5.32 1.37 -8.56
CA PRO A 14 -5.52 0.15 -9.36
C PRO A 14 -4.56 -0.02 -10.55
N VAL A 15 -4.08 1.06 -11.14
CA VAL A 15 -3.12 0.99 -12.26
C VAL A 15 -1.77 0.40 -11.83
N LEU A 16 -1.46 0.42 -10.54
CA LEU A 16 -0.19 -0.03 -9.97
C LEU A 16 -0.16 -1.52 -9.62
N VAL A 17 -1.22 -2.26 -9.96
CA VAL A 17 -1.26 -3.72 -9.76
C VAL A 17 -0.09 -4.39 -10.47
N GLU A 18 0.25 -3.88 -11.65
CA GLU A 18 1.43 -4.29 -12.40
C GLU A 18 2.42 -3.13 -12.43
N PRO A 19 3.71 -3.37 -12.16
CA PRO A 19 4.75 -2.36 -12.26
C PRO A 19 4.87 -1.84 -13.70
N GLU A 20 5.28 -0.59 -13.88
CA GLU A 20 5.63 -0.05 -15.21
C GLU A 20 6.99 -0.58 -15.69
N GLU A 21 7.24 -0.52 -17.00
CA GLU A 21 8.50 -1.00 -17.60
C GLU A 21 9.74 -0.27 -17.05
N ALA A 22 9.61 1.04 -16.79
CA ALA A 22 10.67 1.82 -16.17
C ALA A 22 11.02 1.32 -14.76
N THR A 23 10.01 0.95 -13.96
CA THR A 23 10.20 0.34 -12.65
C THR A 23 10.88 -1.02 -12.78
N ARG A 24 10.43 -1.86 -13.71
CA ARG A 24 11.05 -3.18 -13.99
C ARG A 24 12.53 -3.04 -14.36
N SER A 25 12.86 -2.16 -15.29
CA SER A 25 14.24 -1.88 -15.71
C SER A 25 15.13 -1.37 -14.55
N SER A 26 14.54 -0.63 -13.62
CA SER A 26 15.27 -0.09 -12.47
C SER A 26 15.68 -1.15 -11.46
N TRP A 27 14.92 -2.24 -11.37
CA TRP A 27 15.22 -3.38 -10.50
C TRP A 27 16.51 -4.07 -10.97
N ASP A 28 16.63 -4.36 -12.27
CA ASP A 28 17.80 -5.02 -12.85
C ASP A 28 19.11 -4.22 -12.65
N SER A 29 18.99 -2.91 -12.44
CA SER A 29 20.12 -1.99 -12.30
C SER A 29 20.58 -1.75 -10.86
N SER A 30 19.92 -2.32 -9.85
CA SER A 30 20.19 -2.01 -8.43
C SER A 30 20.40 -3.27 -7.58
N PRO A 31 21.40 -3.30 -6.67
CA PRO A 31 21.56 -4.43 -5.77
C PRO A 31 20.36 -4.52 -4.83
N TYR A 32 19.60 -5.61 -4.93
CA TYR A 32 18.46 -5.87 -4.06
C TYR A 32 18.95 -6.13 -2.64
N VAL A 33 18.54 -5.27 -1.72
CA VAL A 33 18.78 -5.47 -0.29
C VAL A 33 17.43 -5.52 0.41
N THR A 34 17.19 -6.62 1.12
CA THR A 34 16.03 -6.81 1.98
C THR A 34 16.49 -6.85 3.44
N ARG A 35 15.64 -6.37 4.33
CA ARG A 35 15.89 -6.38 5.78
C ARG A 35 14.65 -6.88 6.51
N LEU A 36 14.90 -7.65 7.57
CA LEU A 36 13.86 -8.01 8.51
C LEU A 36 13.57 -6.82 9.42
N VAL A 37 12.30 -6.40 9.48
CA VAL A 37 11.85 -5.27 10.30
C VAL A 37 10.73 -5.71 11.23
N ASP A 38 10.87 -5.36 12.51
CA ASP A 38 9.89 -5.69 13.54
C ASP A 38 8.63 -4.81 13.42
N CYS A 39 7.47 -5.46 13.53
CA CYS A 39 6.18 -4.79 13.62
C CYS A 39 5.84 -4.48 15.09
N GLY A 40 4.97 -3.49 15.30
CA GLY A 40 4.44 -3.10 16.61
C GLY A 40 5.37 -2.28 17.49
N LEU A 41 6.49 -1.77 16.94
CA LEU A 41 7.34 -0.77 17.59
C LEU A 41 6.95 0.63 17.13
N GLU A 42 7.28 0.98 15.89
CA GLU A 42 6.97 2.28 15.30
C GLU A 42 5.67 2.25 14.49
N TRP A 43 5.31 1.08 13.97
CA TRP A 43 4.14 0.87 13.12
C TRP A 43 3.66 -0.58 13.23
N ASP A 44 2.38 -0.81 12.96
CA ASP A 44 1.84 -2.13 12.64
C ASP A 44 1.64 -2.23 11.11
N ALA A 45 1.43 -3.43 10.58
CA ALA A 45 1.04 -3.63 9.18
C ALA A 45 -0.32 -4.30 9.06
N VAL A 46 -1.10 -3.84 8.09
CA VAL A 46 -2.32 -4.50 7.60
C VAL A 46 -2.02 -5.07 6.22
N ILE A 47 -2.13 -6.38 6.09
CA ILE A 47 -1.97 -7.13 4.85
C ILE A 47 -3.34 -7.39 4.25
N ILE A 48 -3.51 -7.05 2.98
CA ILE A 48 -4.78 -7.15 2.26
C ILE A 48 -4.58 -8.06 1.05
N THR A 49 -5.47 -9.03 0.89
CA THR A 49 -5.57 -9.90 -0.29
C THR A 49 -6.97 -9.79 -0.90
N PRO A 50 -7.10 -9.80 -2.24
CA PRO A 50 -6.02 -9.69 -3.22
C PRO A 50 -5.46 -8.26 -3.32
N LEU A 51 -4.31 -8.08 -4.00
CA LEU A 51 -3.60 -6.81 -4.15
C LEU A 51 -4.53 -5.70 -4.67
N GLU A 52 -5.34 -6.00 -5.69
CA GLU A 52 -6.28 -5.09 -6.36
C GLU A 52 -7.35 -4.55 -5.40
N ARG A 53 -7.81 -5.38 -4.45
CA ARG A 53 -8.76 -4.97 -3.43
C ARG A 53 -8.16 -3.90 -2.52
N GLY A 54 -6.91 -4.10 -2.12
CA GLY A 54 -6.16 -3.10 -1.36
C GLY A 54 -6.00 -1.79 -2.13
N LEU A 55 -5.59 -1.87 -3.39
CA LEU A 55 -5.42 -0.70 -4.27
C LEU A 55 -6.73 0.07 -4.45
N ALA A 56 -7.84 -0.63 -4.71
CA ALA A 56 -9.15 -0.01 -4.79
C ALA A 56 -9.53 0.71 -3.49
N ALA A 57 -9.21 0.15 -2.33
CA ALA A 57 -9.45 0.81 -1.04
C ALA A 57 -8.60 2.08 -0.87
N LEU A 58 -7.32 2.07 -1.26
CA LEU A 58 -6.47 3.26 -1.21
C LEU A 58 -6.97 4.39 -2.14
N THR A 59 -7.49 4.04 -3.33
CA THR A 59 -8.16 5.00 -4.22
C THR A 59 -9.39 5.61 -3.56
N ARG A 60 -10.22 4.82 -2.89
CA ARG A 60 -11.40 5.36 -2.19
C ARG A 60 -11.03 6.29 -1.03
N LEU A 61 -9.93 6.01 -0.34
CA LEU A 61 -9.40 6.90 0.70
C LEU A 61 -8.81 8.20 0.13
N GLY A 62 -8.58 8.27 -1.19
CA GLY A 62 -7.95 9.43 -1.81
C GLY A 62 -6.51 9.64 -1.34
N LEU A 63 -5.81 8.56 -0.98
CA LEU A 63 -4.46 8.68 -0.43
C LEU A 63 -3.48 9.15 -1.52
N PRO A 64 -2.73 10.24 -1.28
CA PRO A 64 -1.73 10.71 -2.24
C PRO A 64 -0.47 9.84 -2.17
N MET A 65 -0.02 9.36 -3.33
CA MET A 65 1.16 8.49 -3.45
C MET A 65 2.49 9.19 -3.09
N ASP A 66 2.54 10.52 -3.19
CA ASP A 66 3.75 11.33 -3.00
C ASP A 66 3.96 11.80 -1.55
N ARG A 67 2.98 11.60 -0.66
CA ARG A 67 3.05 12.06 0.74
C ARG A 67 3.76 11.11 1.70
N GLY A 68 4.27 10.01 1.17
CA GLY A 68 5.11 9.06 1.90
C GLY A 68 4.34 8.20 2.91
N TYR A 69 3.16 7.73 2.50
CA TYR A 69 2.44 6.67 3.19
C TYR A 69 3.14 5.35 2.91
N PRO A 70 3.71 4.63 3.88
CA PRO A 70 4.44 3.41 3.58
C PRO A 70 3.46 2.31 3.12
N VAL A 71 3.41 2.10 1.81
CA VAL A 71 2.57 1.12 1.13
C VAL A 71 3.44 0.28 0.21
N LEU A 72 3.47 -1.02 0.47
CA LEU A 72 4.28 -1.99 -0.25
C LEU A 72 3.35 -2.99 -0.96
N ALA A 73 3.55 -3.19 -2.26
CA ALA A 73 2.94 -4.28 -3.00
C ALA A 73 3.88 -5.49 -2.98
N ASP A 74 3.38 -6.65 -2.55
CA ASP A 74 4.03 -7.96 -2.71
C ASP A 74 3.39 -8.67 -3.90
N TYR A 75 4.09 -8.70 -5.02
CA TYR A 75 3.63 -9.30 -6.27
C TYR A 75 3.74 -10.83 -6.27
N VAL A 76 4.59 -11.40 -5.40
CA VAL A 76 4.71 -12.86 -5.27
C VAL A 76 3.49 -13.43 -4.55
N ARG A 77 3.03 -12.74 -3.50
CA ARG A 77 1.89 -13.16 -2.69
C ARG A 77 0.57 -12.52 -3.11
N GLN A 78 0.60 -11.57 -4.04
CA GLN A 78 -0.57 -10.77 -4.44
C GLN A 78 -1.23 -10.11 -3.21
N GLU A 79 -0.38 -9.47 -2.40
CA GLU A 79 -0.72 -8.88 -1.12
C GLU A 79 -0.35 -7.38 -1.11
N LEU A 80 -1.25 -6.53 -0.63
CA LEU A 80 -0.92 -5.14 -0.31
C LEU A 80 -0.58 -5.04 1.19
N ILE A 81 0.56 -4.45 1.50
CA ILE A 81 1.03 -4.25 2.87
C ILE A 81 0.98 -2.75 3.17
N VAL A 82 0.08 -2.36 4.08
CA VAL A 82 -0.14 -0.96 4.46
C VAL A 82 0.34 -0.75 5.89
N HIS A 83 1.22 0.23 6.08
CA HIS A 83 1.68 0.61 7.41
C HIS A 83 0.64 1.50 8.11
N VAL A 84 0.29 1.11 9.34
CA VAL A 84 -0.65 1.83 10.21
C VAL A 84 0.05 2.17 11.54
N PRO A 85 -0.44 3.13 12.34
CA PRO A 85 0.19 3.46 13.62
C PRO A 85 0.33 2.23 14.53
N ALA A 86 1.45 2.12 15.26
CA ALA A 86 1.69 0.99 16.16
C ALA A 86 0.56 0.79 17.18
N GLY A 87 0.20 -0.46 17.43
CA GLY A 87 -0.88 -0.83 18.34
C GLY A 87 -2.27 -0.41 17.86
N THR A 88 -2.48 -0.19 16.56
CA THR A 88 -3.79 0.19 16.00
C THR A 88 -4.31 -0.77 14.95
N ALA A 89 -3.51 -1.72 14.45
CA ALA A 89 -3.96 -2.62 13.37
C ALA A 89 -5.23 -3.41 13.69
N ARG A 90 -5.48 -3.74 14.97
CA ARG A 90 -6.71 -4.40 15.42
C ARG A 90 -8.00 -3.63 15.13
N ARG A 91 -7.92 -2.33 14.87
CA ARG A 91 -9.06 -1.48 14.48
C ARG A 91 -9.48 -1.72 13.04
N CYS A 92 -8.61 -2.32 12.22
CA CYS A 92 -9.00 -2.78 10.91
C CYS A 92 -9.76 -4.10 11.06
N THR A 93 -11.06 -4.10 10.80
CA THR A 93 -11.94 -5.27 11.01
C THR A 93 -12.57 -5.78 9.72
N ALA A 94 -12.07 -5.32 8.56
CA ALA A 94 -12.49 -5.81 7.26
C ALA A 94 -12.14 -7.30 7.13
N GLN A 95 -12.93 -8.04 6.35
CA GLN A 95 -12.64 -9.45 6.08
C GLN A 95 -11.43 -9.60 5.16
N GLY A 96 -10.82 -10.80 5.16
CA GLY A 96 -9.73 -11.13 4.23
C GLY A 96 -8.46 -10.30 4.43
N ILE A 97 -8.22 -9.81 5.65
CA ILE A 97 -6.98 -9.11 6.03
C ILE A 97 -6.20 -9.90 7.07
N ARG A 98 -4.91 -9.60 7.18
CA ARG A 98 -4.06 -10.06 8.29
C ARG A 98 -3.39 -8.85 8.94
N SER A 99 -3.29 -8.83 10.26
CA SER A 99 -2.57 -7.78 10.98
C SER A 99 -1.26 -8.32 11.50
N LEU A 100 -0.17 -7.60 11.26
CA LEU A 100 1.14 -7.85 11.87
C LEU A 100 1.40 -6.77 12.91
N THR A 101 1.63 -7.19 14.14
CA THR A 101 1.81 -6.32 15.31
C THR A 101 3.03 -6.78 16.10
N THR A 102 3.17 -6.36 17.35
CA THR A 102 4.30 -6.72 18.23
C THR A 102 4.57 -8.23 18.22
N GLY A 103 5.84 -8.60 18.02
CA GLY A 103 6.27 -10.01 17.92
C GLY A 103 6.15 -10.62 16.52
N SER A 104 5.71 -9.83 15.53
CA SER A 104 5.74 -10.17 14.11
C SER A 104 6.85 -9.41 13.39
N TRP A 105 7.29 -9.92 12.24
CA TRP A 105 8.29 -9.28 11.40
C TRP A 105 7.89 -9.34 9.92
N LEU A 106 8.42 -8.41 9.13
CA LEU A 106 8.32 -8.38 7.68
C LEU A 106 9.71 -8.35 7.04
N LEU A 107 9.86 -9.08 5.95
CA LEU A 107 11.01 -8.92 5.07
C LEU A 107 10.71 -7.78 4.09
N MET A 108 11.41 -6.66 4.24
CA MET A 108 11.12 -5.44 3.51
C MET A 108 12.28 -5.04 2.61
N PRO A 109 12.02 -4.50 1.40
CA PRO A 109 13.06 -3.90 0.60
C PRO A 109 13.59 -2.65 1.30
N THR A 110 14.91 -2.54 1.44
CA THR A 110 15.56 -1.38 2.07
C THR A 110 15.77 -0.23 1.09
N SER A 111 15.72 -0.50 -0.21
CA SER A 111 15.75 0.54 -1.23
C SER A 111 14.39 1.26 -1.27
N GLN A 112 14.41 2.54 -1.62
CA GLN A 112 13.18 3.31 -1.85
C GLN A 112 12.37 2.83 -3.07
N ARG A 113 12.90 1.87 -3.83
CA ARG A 113 12.34 1.40 -5.11
C ARG A 113 11.80 -0.03 -5.07
N GLY A 114 12.13 -0.82 -4.04
CA GLY A 114 11.70 -2.21 -3.98
C GLY A 114 12.58 -3.19 -4.76
N SER A 115 11.97 -4.31 -5.14
CA SER A 115 12.44 -5.36 -6.04
C SER A 115 11.28 -5.86 -6.91
N SER A 116 11.59 -6.76 -7.86
CA SER A 116 10.58 -7.42 -8.68
C SER A 116 9.57 -8.26 -7.92
N SER A 117 9.92 -8.67 -6.70
CA SER A 117 9.01 -9.40 -5.82
C SER A 117 8.14 -8.47 -4.99
N ALA A 118 8.67 -7.33 -4.54
CA ALA A 118 7.93 -6.40 -3.70
C ALA A 118 8.38 -4.95 -3.90
N THR A 119 7.44 -4.04 -4.15
CA THR A 119 7.74 -2.64 -4.48
C THR A 119 6.95 -1.64 -3.67
N TRP A 120 7.64 -0.55 -3.30
CA TRP A 120 7.05 0.60 -2.66
C TRP A 120 6.18 1.36 -3.66
N LEU A 121 4.86 1.36 -3.43
CA LEU A 121 3.91 2.18 -4.20
C LEU A 121 3.90 3.62 -3.68
N SER A 122 4.14 3.78 -2.38
CA SER A 122 4.49 5.04 -1.75
C SER A 122 5.55 4.73 -0.69
N PRO A 123 6.79 5.22 -0.85
CA PRO A 123 7.87 4.92 0.08
C PRO A 123 7.69 5.71 1.38
N PRO A 124 8.18 5.21 2.52
CA PRO A 124 8.11 5.95 3.77
C PRO A 124 8.83 7.31 3.65
N HIS A 125 8.18 8.39 4.08
CA HIS A 125 8.85 9.69 4.14
C HIS A 125 10.05 9.62 5.11
N PRO A 126 11.25 10.09 4.73
CA PRO A 126 12.49 9.82 5.45
C PRO A 126 12.54 10.38 6.88
N THR A 127 11.70 11.36 7.21
CA THR A 127 11.70 12.03 8.53
C THR A 127 10.35 12.08 9.23
N ARG A 128 9.26 11.78 8.53
CA ARG A 128 7.89 11.89 9.06
C ARG A 128 6.96 10.93 8.31
N PRO A 129 7.03 9.62 8.58
CA PRO A 129 6.10 8.69 7.96
C PRO A 129 4.67 9.06 8.34
N GLN A 130 3.79 9.12 7.34
CA GLN A 130 2.35 9.21 7.56
C GLN A 130 1.79 7.80 7.51
N PHE A 131 1.06 7.39 8.53
CA PHE A 131 0.45 6.06 8.57
C PHE A 131 -1.02 6.15 8.22
N VAL A 132 -1.52 5.13 7.54
CA VAL A 132 -2.94 5.06 7.18
C VAL A 132 -3.76 4.77 8.43
N ASP A 133 -4.90 5.46 8.61
CA ASP A 133 -5.81 5.14 9.70
C ASP A 133 -6.47 3.76 9.45
N PRO A 134 -6.33 2.79 10.36
CA PRO A 134 -6.84 1.44 10.16
C PRO A 134 -8.38 1.36 10.19
N GLY A 135 -9.06 2.31 10.84
CA GLY A 135 -10.53 2.38 10.84
C GLY A 135 -11.05 2.83 9.48
N GLU A 136 -10.49 3.93 8.95
CA GLU A 136 -10.80 4.42 7.60
C GLU A 136 -10.50 3.37 6.54
N LEU A 137 -9.33 2.70 6.63
CA LEU A 137 -8.97 1.60 5.75
C LEU A 137 -9.99 0.45 5.81
N SER A 138 -10.47 0.10 7.00
CA SER A 138 -11.50 -0.92 7.16
C SER A 138 -12.82 -0.53 6.50
N ASP A 139 -13.22 0.72 6.63
CA ASP A 139 -14.45 1.25 6.01
C ASP A 139 -14.33 1.23 4.48
N ALA A 140 -13.20 1.68 3.94
CA ALA A 140 -12.93 1.67 2.52
C ALA A 140 -12.97 0.24 1.94
N LEU A 141 -12.33 -0.72 2.60
CA LEU A 141 -12.35 -2.13 2.18
C LEU A 141 -13.76 -2.71 2.16
N ARG A 142 -14.56 -2.47 3.22
CA ARG A 142 -15.95 -2.94 3.27
C ARG A 142 -16.80 -2.37 2.12
N GLN A 143 -16.57 -1.12 1.75
CA GLN A 143 -17.27 -0.49 0.63
C GLN A 143 -16.83 -1.06 -0.73
N VAL A 144 -15.53 -1.37 -0.91
CA VAL A 144 -15.06 -2.10 -2.11
C VAL A 144 -15.77 -3.44 -2.23
N ASP A 145 -15.84 -4.21 -1.14
CA ASP A 145 -16.48 -5.53 -1.13
C ASP A 145 -17.96 -5.45 -1.50
N GLN A 146 -18.67 -4.44 -0.99
CA GLN A 146 -20.07 -4.17 -1.34
C GLN A 146 -20.27 -3.77 -2.80
N THR A 147 -19.31 -3.06 -3.38
CA THR A 147 -19.38 -2.58 -4.77
C THR A 147 -19.05 -3.72 -5.76
N GLY A 148 -18.10 -4.59 -5.40
CA GLY A 148 -17.76 -5.79 -6.19
C GLY A 148 -18.80 -6.91 -6.12
N LEU A 149 -19.74 -6.84 -5.17
CA LEU A 149 -20.90 -7.74 -5.08
C LEU A 149 -22.03 -7.39 -6.06
N LEU A 150 -21.96 -6.25 -6.77
CA LEU A 150 -22.88 -5.96 -7.85
C LEU A 150 -22.42 -6.75 -9.09
N PRO A 151 -23.20 -7.72 -9.62
CA PRO A 151 -22.87 -8.30 -10.91
C PRO A 151 -22.83 -7.19 -11.97
N PRO A 152 -21.92 -7.28 -12.97
CA PRO A 152 -21.95 -6.33 -14.08
C PRO A 152 -23.35 -6.34 -14.74
N PRO A 153 -23.83 -5.19 -15.24
CA PRO A 153 -25.12 -5.12 -15.94
C PRO A 153 -25.17 -6.04 -17.17
#